data_AF-A0ABD3CYQ3-F1
#
_entry.id   AF-A0ABD3CYQ3-F1
#
_cell.length_a   1.000
_cell.length_b   1.000
_cell.length_c   1.000
_cell.angle_alpha   90.00
_cell.angle_beta   90.00
_cell.angle_gamma   90.00
#
_symmetry.space_group_name_H-M   'P 1'
#
loop_
_entity.id
_entity.type
_entity.pdbx_description
1 polymer ?
#
loop_
_entity_poly.entity_id
_entity_poly.type
_entity_poly.pdbx_seq_one_letter_code
_entity_poly.pdbx_strand_id
1 'polypeptide(L)'
;MTTLTFIKVWARKSVESLDLLPYVVTFISLGLSLYYGILNHGVVIIIVNAFGVVLKALYITMYMYYATSRAPTVKKLAVSVVTILLTILLTLINTHFFYRLYIVGWVCTALSRLSLCVTCIRRRTSC
;
A
#
# COMPACT_ATOMS: atom_id res chain seq x y z
N MET A 1 16.31 -24.80 -16.76
CA MET A 1 15.27 -23.97 -17.43
C MET A 1 14.87 -22.78 -16.54
N THR A 2 15.78 -21.84 -16.23
CA THR A 2 15.46 -20.73 -15.30
C THR A 2 16.02 -19.36 -15.67
N THR A 3 16.83 -19.21 -16.72
CA THR A 3 17.43 -17.90 -17.08
C THR A 3 16.59 -17.11 -18.09
N LEU A 4 15.90 -17.76 -19.02
CA LEU A 4 15.07 -17.08 -20.04
C LEU A 4 13.80 -16.43 -19.47
N THR A 5 13.28 -16.91 -18.33
CA THR A 5 12.13 -16.31 -17.64
C THR A 5 12.50 -14.99 -16.98
N PHE A 6 13.67 -14.88 -16.34
CA PHE A 6 14.12 -13.64 -15.72
C PHE A 6 14.41 -12.54 -16.75
N ILE A 7 14.99 -12.89 -17.90
CA ILE A 7 15.27 -11.91 -18.98
C ILE A 7 13.98 -11.43 -19.63
N LYS A 8 12.97 -12.30 -19.84
CA LYS A 8 11.64 -11.88 -20.33
C LYS A 8 10.88 -10.98 -19.34
N VAL A 9 11.09 -11.15 -18.04
CA VAL A 9 10.50 -10.28 -17.01
C VAL A 9 11.21 -8.92 -16.98
N TRP A 10 12.53 -8.90 -17.15
CA TRP A 10 13.31 -7.65 -17.21
C TRP A 10 13.10 -6.87 -18.52
N ALA A 11 12.88 -7.57 -19.64
CA ALA A 11 12.58 -6.97 -20.95
C ALA A 11 11.16 -6.40 -21.06
N ARG A 12 10.23 -6.74 -20.16
CA ARG A 12 8.90 -6.09 -20.07
C ARG A 12 8.98 -4.73 -19.37
N LYS A 13 9.83 -3.88 -19.91
CA LYS A 13 10.03 -2.45 -19.62
C LYS A 13 8.78 -1.59 -19.87
N SER A 14 7.58 -2.16 -19.98
CA SER A 14 6.30 -1.43 -19.90
C SER A 14 5.94 -1.17 -18.44
N VAL A 15 6.81 -0.41 -17.77
CA VAL A 15 6.59 0.16 -16.43
C VAL A 15 5.94 1.55 -16.52
N GLU A 16 5.62 2.01 -17.74
CA GLU A 16 5.02 3.33 -17.97
C GLU A 16 3.49 3.37 -17.81
N SER A 17 2.82 2.22 -17.71
CA SER A 17 1.37 2.11 -17.47
C SER A 17 1.02 1.51 -16.11
N LEU A 18 2.01 1.42 -15.20
CA LEU A 18 1.77 1.00 -13.82
C LEU A 18 1.04 2.13 -13.10
N ASP A 19 -0.29 2.04 -13.08
CA ASP A 19 -1.17 2.92 -12.33
C ASP A 19 -0.63 3.14 -10.91
N LEU A 20 -0.66 4.39 -10.45
CA LEU A 20 -0.28 4.75 -9.07
C LEU A 20 -1.17 4.08 -8.00
N LEU A 21 -2.34 3.57 -8.41
CA LEU A 21 -3.38 3.01 -7.54
C LEU A 21 -2.89 1.86 -6.63
N PRO A 22 -2.34 0.74 -7.15
CA PRO A 22 -1.83 -0.35 -6.31
C PRO A 22 -0.76 0.09 -5.31
N TYR A 23 0.08 1.07 -5.67
CA TYR A 23 1.12 1.59 -4.77
C TYR A 23 0.52 2.36 -3.60
N VAL A 24 -0.46 3.23 -3.87
CA VAL A 24 -1.16 4.01 -2.85
C VAL A 24 -1.99 3.10 -1.94
N VAL A 25 -2.67 2.09 -2.48
CA VAL A 25 -3.42 1.11 -1.66
C VAL A 25 -2.47 0.31 -0.76
N THR A 26 -1.31 -0.08 -1.28
CA THR A 26 -0.30 -0.78 -0.47
C THR A 26 0.25 0.13 0.64
N PHE A 27 0.44 1.43 0.37
CA PHE A 27 0.85 2.41 1.37
C PHE A 27 -0.17 2.53 2.51
N ILE A 28 -1.48 2.59 2.21
CA ILE A 28 -2.54 2.58 3.22
C ILE A 28 -2.49 1.30 4.08
N SER A 29 -2.35 0.14 3.44
CA SER A 29 -2.31 -1.14 4.14
C SER A 29 -1.12 -1.25 5.10
N LEU A 30 0.06 -0.80 4.66
CA LEU A 30 1.27 -0.80 5.50
C LEU A 30 1.14 0.20 6.65
N GLY A 31 0.52 1.37 6.42
CA GLY A 31 0.23 2.36 7.48
C GLY A 31 -0.71 1.83 8.55
N LEU A 32 -1.78 1.12 8.15
CA LEU A 32 -2.70 0.46 9.09
C LEU A 32 -2.02 -0.69 9.85
N SER A 33 -1.17 -1.48 9.18
CA SER A 33 -0.38 -2.53 9.84
C SER A 33 0.63 -1.98 10.85
N LEU A 34 1.24 -0.83 10.57
CA LEU A 34 2.09 -0.13 11.53
C LEU A 34 1.30 0.27 12.78
N TYR A 35 0.12 0.87 12.58
CA TYR A 35 -0.76 1.23 13.69
C TYR A 35 -1.15 0.00 14.53
N TYR A 36 -1.51 -1.11 13.87
CA TYR A 36 -1.78 -2.38 14.52
C TYR A 36 -0.59 -2.91 15.33
N GLY A 37 0.62 -2.86 14.74
CA GLY A 37 1.85 -3.28 15.41
C GLY A 37 2.16 -2.45 16.65
N ILE A 38 1.88 -1.14 16.61
CA ILE A 38 2.02 -0.23 17.76
C ILE A 38 1.02 -0.60 18.87
N LEU A 39 -0.25 -0.88 18.55
CA LEU A 39 -1.23 -1.29 19.55
C LEU A 39 -0.89 -2.62 20.23
N ASN A 40 -0.35 -3.59 19.49
CA ASN A 40 -0.02 -4.92 20.00
C ASN A 40 1.43 -5.06 20.49
N HIS A 41 2.21 -3.98 20.52
CA HIS A 41 3.66 -4.02 20.81
C HIS A 41 4.44 -5.04 19.96
N GLY A 42 3.97 -5.29 18.73
CA GLY A 42 4.56 -6.27 17.81
C GLY A 42 5.75 -5.70 17.06
N VAL A 43 6.94 -5.71 17.68
CA VAL A 43 8.17 -5.09 17.15
C VAL A 43 8.51 -5.55 15.72
N VAL A 44 8.35 -6.85 15.42
CA VAL A 44 8.63 -7.41 14.09
C VAL A 44 7.69 -6.83 13.03
N ILE A 45 6.40 -6.68 13.36
CA ILE A 45 5.39 -6.12 12.46
C ILE A 45 5.73 -4.65 12.18
N ILE A 46 6.15 -3.91 13.22
CA ILE A 46 6.55 -2.51 13.09
C ILE A 46 7.73 -2.38 12.12
N ILE A 47 8.80 -3.14 12.32
CA ILE A 47 10.03 -3.01 11.52
C ILE A 47 9.77 -3.32 10.03
N VAL A 48 9.12 -4.45 9.74
CA VAL A 48 8.88 -4.89 8.36
C VAL A 48 7.95 -3.93 7.62
N ASN A 49 6.89 -3.46 8.28
CA ASN A 49 5.95 -2.53 7.67
C ASN A 49 6.54 -1.12 7.54
N ALA A 50 7.36 -0.66 8.49
CA ALA A 50 8.04 0.63 8.42
C ALA A 50 8.97 0.69 7.19
N PHE A 51 9.75 -0.36 6.97
CA PHE A 51 10.58 -0.48 5.79
C PHE A 51 9.75 -0.47 4.50
N GLY A 52 8.63 -1.19 4.50
CA GLY A 52 7.67 -1.18 3.39
C GLY A 52 7.11 0.22 3.08
N VAL A 53 6.73 0.98 4.11
CA VAL A 53 6.22 2.36 3.96
C VAL A 53 7.27 3.25 3.32
N VAL A 54 8.52 3.18 3.78
CA VAL A 54 9.64 3.98 3.23
C VAL A 54 9.84 3.67 1.74
N LEU A 55 9.89 2.39 1.37
CA LEU A 55 10.05 1.99 -0.03
C LEU A 55 8.89 2.48 -0.93
N LYS A 56 7.65 2.37 -0.44
CA LYS A 56 6.47 2.81 -1.20
C LYS A 56 6.40 4.34 -1.31
N ALA A 57 6.78 5.06 -0.25
CA ALA A 57 6.89 6.51 -0.28
C ALA A 57 7.97 6.98 -1.27
N LEU A 58 9.12 6.30 -1.31
CA LEU A 58 10.18 6.58 -2.29
C LEU A 58 9.69 6.39 -3.72
N TYR A 59 8.92 5.32 -3.97
CA TYR A 59 8.34 5.09 -5.30
C TYR A 59 7.35 6.19 -5.71
N ILE A 60 6.46 6.60 -4.80
CA ILE A 60 5.48 7.67 -5.06
C ILE A 60 6.18 9.02 -5.29
N THR A 61 7.24 9.32 -4.52
CA THR A 61 8.03 10.55 -4.69
C THR A 61 8.81 10.56 -6.00
N MET A 62 9.44 9.45 -6.39
CA MET A 62 10.05 9.33 -7.71
C MET A 62 9.01 9.50 -8.83
N TYR A 63 7.85 8.87 -8.71
CA TYR A 63 6.76 9.06 -9.67
C TYR A 63 6.32 10.53 -9.77
N MET A 64 6.24 11.24 -8.64
CA MET A 64 5.89 12.66 -8.61
C MET A 64 6.97 13.56 -9.23
N TYR A 65 8.24 13.16 -9.17
CA TYR A 65 9.35 13.86 -9.81
C TYR A 65 9.29 13.72 -11.34
N TYR A 66 9.03 12.51 -11.83
CA TYR A 66 9.00 12.21 -13.27
C TYR A 66 7.66 12.55 -13.95
N ALA A 67 6.55 12.61 -13.22
CA ALA A 67 5.25 12.92 -13.81
C ALA A 67 5.12 14.40 -14.22
N THR A 68 4.81 14.64 -15.49
CA THR A 68 4.51 15.98 -16.04
C THR A 68 3.34 16.68 -15.33
N SER A 69 2.38 15.92 -14.81
CA SER A 69 1.25 16.45 -14.02
C SER A 69 1.24 15.86 -12.61
N ARG A 70 1.53 16.70 -11.61
CA ARG A 70 1.64 16.31 -10.19
C ARG A 70 0.28 16.27 -9.47
N ALA A 71 -0.71 17.01 -9.96
CA ALA A 71 -2.03 17.14 -9.34
C ALA A 71 -2.75 15.80 -9.04
N PRO A 72 -2.83 14.82 -9.98
CA PRO A 72 -3.52 13.55 -9.70
C PRO A 72 -2.78 12.69 -8.68
N THR A 73 -1.46 12.76 -8.64
CA THR A 73 -0.61 12.02 -7.68
C THR A 73 -0.78 12.57 -6.27
N VAL A 74 -0.73 13.90 -6.13
CA VAL A 74 -0.95 14.58 -4.84
C VAL A 74 -2.35 14.30 -4.31
N LYS A 75 -3.39 14.32 -5.16
CA LYS A 75 -4.76 13.98 -4.76
C LYS A 75 -4.85 12.55 -4.21
N LYS A 76 -4.23 11.58 -4.88
CA LYS A 76 -4.23 10.17 -4.42
C LYS A 76 -3.47 10.01 -3.10
N LEU A 77 -2.34 10.70 -2.93
CA LEU A 77 -1.58 10.68 -1.67
C LEU A 77 -2.38 11.33 -0.53
N ALA A 78 -3.00 12.48 -0.76
CA ALA A 78 -3.83 13.15 0.23
C ALA A 78 -5.00 12.26 0.69
N VAL A 79 -5.70 11.61 -0.24
CA VAL A 79 -6.76 10.64 0.09
C VAL A 79 -6.22 9.51 0.97
N SER A 80 -5.02 9.00 0.67
CA SER A 80 -4.41 7.93 1.46
C SER A 80 -4.13 8.33 2.91
N VAL A 81 -3.58 9.52 3.12
CA VAL A 81 -3.29 10.05 4.46
C VAL A 81 -4.57 10.32 5.23
N VAL A 82 -5.57 10.93 4.59
CA VAL A 82 -6.90 11.17 5.18
C VAL A 82 -7.57 9.85 5.59
N THR A 83 -7.47 8.81 4.76
CA THR A 83 -8.05 7.50 5.06
C THR A 83 -7.40 6.87 6.29
N ILE A 84 -6.06 6.95 6.42
CA ILE A 84 -5.33 6.45 7.59
C ILE A 84 -5.74 7.23 8.84
N LEU A 85 -5.72 8.57 8.79
CA LEU A 85 -6.08 9.43 9.92
C LEU A 85 -7.52 9.23 10.37
N LEU A 86 -8.47 9.12 9.44
CA LEU A 86 -9.87 8.87 9.73
C LEU A 86 -10.06 7.51 10.41
N THR A 87 -9.36 6.47 9.93
CA THR A 87 -9.40 5.14 10.54
C THR A 87 -8.88 5.18 11.98
N ILE A 88 -7.77 5.89 12.22
CA ILE A 88 -7.20 6.07 13.56
C ILE A 88 -8.20 6.82 14.46
N LEU A 89 -8.80 7.91 13.99
CA LEU A 89 -9.77 8.69 14.75
C LEU A 89 -11.01 7.87 15.14
N LEU A 90 -11.57 7.11 14.20
CA LEU A 90 -12.69 6.19 14.45
C LEU A 90 -12.33 5.13 15.49
N THR A 91 -11.11 4.58 15.43
CA THR A 91 -10.65 3.64 16.46
C THR A 91 -10.46 4.31 17.82
N LEU A 92 -10.05 5.57 17.91
CA LEU A 92 -9.89 6.29 19.17
C LEU A 92 -11.22 6.58 19.87
N ILE A 93 -12.30 6.79 19.10
CA ILE A 93 -13.65 7.01 19.63
C ILE A 93 -14.24 5.71 20.21
N ASN A 94 -13.91 4.56 19.62
CA ASN A 94 -14.46 3.28 20.06
C ASN A 94 -13.68 2.73 21.26
N THR A 95 -14.27 2.63 22.45
CA THR A 95 -13.53 2.44 23.72
C THR A 95 -12.90 1.05 23.93
N HIS A 96 -13.40 -0.01 23.28
CA HIS A 96 -12.89 -1.36 23.51
C HIS A 96 -11.61 -1.67 22.70
N PHE A 97 -10.49 -1.83 23.41
CA PHE A 97 -9.16 -2.17 22.86
C PHE A 97 -9.18 -3.36 21.89
N PHE A 98 -9.84 -4.46 22.26
CA PHE A 98 -9.97 -5.66 21.43
C PHE A 98 -10.71 -5.40 20.10
N TYR A 99 -11.71 -4.52 20.11
CA TYR A 99 -12.49 -4.19 18.93
C TYR A 99 -11.69 -3.32 17.95
N ARG A 100 -10.83 -2.41 18.46
CA ARG A 100 -9.90 -1.61 17.64
C ARG A 100 -8.95 -2.50 16.84
N LEU A 101 -8.34 -3.48 17.53
CA LEU A 101 -7.41 -4.44 16.92
C LEU A 101 -8.07 -5.30 15.85
N TYR A 102 -9.28 -5.78 16.13
CA TYR A 102 -10.03 -6.62 15.20
C TYR A 102 -10.40 -5.84 13.93
N ILE A 103 -10.99 -4.64 14.04
CA ILE A 103 -11.34 -3.81 12.88
C ILE A 103 -10.09 -3.52 12.03
N VAL A 104 -9.01 -3.03 12.64
CA VAL A 104 -7.80 -2.64 11.89
C VAL A 104 -7.19 -3.85 11.18
N GLY A 105 -7.14 -5.01 11.84
CA GLY A 105 -6.63 -6.25 11.25
C GLY A 105 -7.45 -6.72 10.04
N TRP A 106 -8.79 -6.71 10.15
CA TRP A 106 -9.67 -7.09 9.05
C TRP A 106 -9.61 -6.12 7.87
N VAL A 107 -9.62 -4.81 8.14
CA VAL A 107 -9.48 -3.78 7.09
C VAL A 107 -8.13 -3.94 6.37
N CYS A 108 -7.04 -4.17 7.11
CA CYS A 108 -5.72 -4.32 6.52
C CYS A 108 -5.61 -5.57 5.61
N THR A 109 -6.08 -6.72 6.07
CA THR A 109 -6.02 -7.96 5.27
C THR A 109 -6.92 -7.93 4.05
N ALA A 110 -8.08 -7.26 4.15
CA ALA A 110 -8.98 -7.02 3.02
C ALA A 110 -8.33 -6.11 1.96
N LEU A 111 -7.72 -4.99 2.38
CA LEU A 111 -7.02 -4.07 1.48
C LEU A 111 -5.83 -4.73 0.77
N SER A 112 -5.05 -5.53 1.49
CA SER A 112 -3.93 -6.28 0.92
C SER A 112 -4.40 -7.27 -0.17
N ARG A 113 -5.46 -8.03 0.11
CA ARG A 113 -6.06 -8.97 -0.86
C ARG A 113 -6.65 -8.25 -2.07
N LEU A 114 -7.31 -7.11 -1.86
CA LEU A 114 -7.84 -6.29 -2.95
C LEU A 114 -6.71 -5.77 -3.84
N SER A 115 -5.60 -5.28 -3.28
CA SER A 115 -4.45 -4.81 -4.05
C SER A 115 -3.83 -5.91 -4.91
N LEU A 116 -3.68 -7.12 -4.35
CA LEU A 116 -3.23 -8.30 -5.09
C LEU A 116 -4.22 -8.70 -6.20
N CYS A 117 -5.52 -8.67 -5.92
CA CYS A 117 -6.56 -8.99 -6.90
C CYS A 117 -6.59 -7.99 -8.04
N VAL A 118 -6.55 -6.68 -7.74
CA VAL A 118 -6.47 -5.60 -8.75
C VAL A 118 -5.21 -5.76 -9.59
N THR A 119 -4.06 -6.05 -8.97
CA THR A 119 -2.80 -6.27 -9.69
C THR A 119 -2.87 -7.53 -10.57
N CYS A 120 -3.52 -8.60 -10.10
CA CYS A 120 -3.69 -9.86 -10.83
C CYS A 120 -4.65 -9.72 -12.01
N ILE A 121 -5.80 -9.07 -11.81
CA ILE A 121 -6.78 -8.76 -12.86
C ILE A 121 -6.15 -7.86 -13.92
N ARG A 122 -5.41 -6.83 -13.50
CA ARG A 122 -4.73 -5.91 -14.42
C ARG A 122 -3.65 -6.63 -15.25
N ARG A 123 -2.90 -7.56 -14.63
CA ARG A 123 -1.97 -8.44 -15.36
C ARG A 123 -2.66 -9.35 -16.37
N ARG A 124 -3.93 -9.70 -16.14
CA ARG A 124 -4.74 -10.54 -17.04
C ARG A 124 -5.32 -9.75 -18.22
N THR A 125 -5.63 -8.47 -18.05
CA THR A 125 -6.15 -7.59 -19.11
C THR A 125 -5.07 -7.03 -20.06
N SER A 126 -3.79 -7.12 -19.68
CA SER A 126 -2.66 -6.66 -20.50
C SER A 126 -1.95 -7.80 -21.24
N CYS A 127 -2.59 -8.97 -21.35
CA CYS A 127 -2.06 -10.16 -21.99
C CYS A 127 -2.90 -10.53 -23.22
#